data_AF-A0A1F9KZ10-F1
#
_entry.id   AF-A0A1F9KZ10-F1
#
_cell.length_a   1.000
_cell.length_b   1.000
_cell.length_c   1.000
_cell.angle_alpha   90.00
_cell.angle_beta   90.00
_cell.angle_gamma   90.00
#
_symmetry.space_group_name_H-M   'P 1'
#
loop_
_entity.id
_entity.type
_entity.pdbx_description
1 polymer ?
#
loop_
_entity_poly.entity_id
_entity_poly.type
_entity_poly.pdbx_seq_one_letter_code
_entity_poly.pdbx_strand_id
1 'polypeptide(L)'
;MIVIMSASIAFGVETNTASSPISTVGLTDQQFEDRLKQFIGIPYRRGGTTTRGLDCSGFVRLVYDQIFGIELPHSSVAQFRVSDLKKIDKRDMQPGDLIFFGNTKKKRINHVGVYISDNRFIHASSTEGIKVSGLDESYWKKRFMGTKRHEDLSSGFDADRIRFETTLQIPVHERGSIMSYRRDDFSADDLSLQEDLDNPASGTLSLNDSRHYLHEIGYAHSLSDRLDINLSAIHENFDVYTAWPELSSDTSDAGYLAYDSVYDTADRLGFKLAGAFQPSRWLSITPSITYYDYAKENEEILNAPEWLFGLNTVLLPFHKQWSLSMLLQYSEKDDFKDLNSPYSRFSSLDLAIKLGIHLTDNLQFSIMGEHDKRSTAYGISGDSLIMDSKTSNVSMSFDYSY
;
A
#
# COMPACT_ATOMS: atom_id res chain seq x y z
N MET A 1 -20.15 31.71 15.59
CA MET A 1 -20.42 30.33 15.15
C MET A 1 -19.26 29.92 14.25
N ILE A 2 -18.29 29.18 14.77
CA ILE A 2 -17.14 28.70 13.99
C ILE A 2 -17.49 27.26 13.62
N VAL A 3 -17.80 27.04 12.35
CA VAL A 3 -17.84 25.69 11.77
C VAL A 3 -16.39 25.37 11.43
N ILE A 4 -15.80 24.38 12.11
CA ILE A 4 -14.50 23.87 11.73
C ILE A 4 -14.77 22.78 10.68
N MET A 5 -14.65 23.15 9.41
CA MET A 5 -14.52 22.20 8.32
C MET A 5 -13.03 22.00 8.07
N SER A 6 -12.54 20.81 8.37
CA SER A 6 -11.23 20.36 7.91
C SER A 6 -11.47 19.31 6.83
N ALA A 7 -11.23 19.69 5.58
CA ALA A 7 -11.03 18.75 4.49
C ALA A 7 -9.51 18.57 4.36
N SER A 8 -9.03 17.36 4.63
CA SER A 8 -7.65 16.99 4.31
C SER A 8 -7.69 16.31 2.96
N ILE A 9 -7.12 16.94 1.93
CA ILE A 9 -6.87 16.30 0.65
C ILE A 9 -5.45 15.74 0.74
N ALA A 10 -5.33 14.43 0.95
CA ALA A 10 -4.07 13.74 0.69
C ALA A 10 -4.00 13.52 -0.83
N PHE A 11 -3.13 14.28 -1.52
CA PHE A 11 -2.82 14.02 -2.93
C PHE A 11 -1.82 12.85 -3.00
N GLY A 12 -2.34 11.64 -3.13
CA GLY A 12 -1.64 10.54 -3.81
C GLY A 12 -2.20 10.49 -5.23
N VAL A 13 -1.40 10.87 -6.23
CA VAL A 13 -1.75 10.65 -7.63
C VAL A 13 -0.92 9.47 -8.08
N GLU A 14 -1.54 8.31 -8.27
CA GLU A 14 -1.04 7.37 -9.28
C GLU A 14 -2.21 6.72 -10.04
N THR A 15 -1.88 6.30 -11.25
CA THR A 15 -2.78 5.80 -12.27
C THR A 15 -2.42 4.35 -12.53
N ASN A 16 -3.33 3.40 -12.28
CA ASN A 16 -3.02 1.99 -12.46
C ASN A 16 -3.48 1.50 -13.85
N THR A 17 -2.51 1.31 -14.74
CA THR A 17 -2.55 0.23 -15.73
C THR A 17 -1.58 -0.81 -15.21
N ALA A 18 -2.11 -1.92 -14.65
CA ALA A 18 -1.36 -3.09 -14.19
C ALA A 18 0.05 -2.76 -13.68
N SER A 19 0.15 -2.22 -12.46
CA SER A 19 1.34 -1.55 -11.88
C SER A 19 2.68 -2.06 -12.41
N SER A 20 3.02 -1.51 -13.57
CA SER A 20 4.31 -1.67 -14.21
C SER A 20 5.25 -0.76 -13.44
N PRO A 21 6.54 -1.10 -13.21
CA PRO A 21 7.50 -0.24 -12.53
C PRO A 21 7.48 1.23 -12.99
N ILE A 22 7.12 1.46 -14.24
CA ILE A 22 7.02 2.77 -14.88
C ILE A 22 5.74 3.56 -14.53
N SER A 23 4.70 2.93 -14.00
CA SER A 23 3.50 3.63 -13.51
C SER A 23 3.79 4.44 -12.24
N THR A 24 4.76 3.99 -11.41
CA THR A 24 5.25 4.75 -10.23
C THR A 24 5.80 6.15 -10.58
N VAL A 25 6.15 6.37 -11.85
CA VAL A 25 6.61 7.67 -12.37
C VAL A 25 5.64 8.27 -13.39
N GLY A 26 4.39 7.79 -13.40
CA GLY A 26 3.30 8.29 -14.23
C GLY A 26 3.49 8.07 -15.74
N LEU A 27 4.19 7.00 -16.14
CA LEU A 27 4.44 6.69 -17.55
C LEU A 27 3.64 5.46 -18.01
N THR A 28 3.06 5.55 -19.20
CA THR A 28 2.55 4.37 -19.94
C THR A 28 3.70 3.63 -20.63
N ASP A 29 3.51 2.34 -20.96
CA ASP A 29 4.48 1.52 -21.71
C ASP A 29 4.97 2.23 -22.98
N GLN A 30 4.04 2.84 -23.74
CA GLN A 30 4.37 3.59 -24.94
C GLN A 30 5.21 4.84 -24.65
N GLN A 31 4.87 5.62 -23.61
CA GLN A 31 5.63 6.81 -23.22
C GLN A 31 7.03 6.44 -22.71
N PHE A 32 7.14 5.35 -21.96
CA PHE A 32 8.42 4.82 -21.49
C PHE A 32 9.30 4.37 -22.66
N GLU A 33 8.75 3.59 -23.59
CA GLU A 33 9.44 3.22 -24.83
C GLU A 33 9.88 4.45 -25.62
N ASP A 34 9.03 5.47 -25.76
CA ASP A 34 9.35 6.66 -26.54
C ASP A 34 10.44 7.52 -25.88
N ARG A 35 10.49 7.59 -24.55
CA ARG A 35 11.63 8.18 -23.80
C ARG A 35 12.92 7.39 -24.06
N LEU A 36 12.86 6.06 -24.02
CA LEU A 36 14.02 5.21 -24.27
C LEU A 36 14.52 5.30 -25.73
N LYS A 37 13.60 5.47 -26.69
CA LYS A 37 13.95 5.64 -28.11
C LYS A 37 14.79 6.90 -28.37
N GLN A 38 14.71 7.92 -27.52
CA GLN A 38 15.55 9.13 -27.64
C GLN A 38 17.05 8.84 -27.53
N PHE A 39 17.42 7.73 -26.89
CA PHE A 39 18.82 7.33 -26.74
C PHE A 39 19.33 6.46 -27.90
N ILE A 40 18.44 5.95 -28.76
CA ILE A 40 18.82 5.06 -29.87
C ILE A 40 19.83 5.75 -30.78
N GLY A 41 20.87 5.02 -31.15
CA GLY A 41 21.94 5.50 -32.03
C GLY A 41 23.07 6.25 -31.32
N ILE A 42 22.96 6.55 -30.02
CA ILE A 42 24.13 7.03 -29.25
C ILE A 42 25.22 5.94 -29.29
N PRO A 43 26.46 6.29 -29.68
CA PRO A 43 27.52 5.30 -29.88
C PRO A 43 27.95 4.67 -28.56
N TYR A 44 28.35 3.39 -28.62
CA TYR A 44 28.92 2.73 -27.45
C TYR A 44 30.32 3.27 -27.14
N ARG A 45 30.55 3.64 -25.88
CA ARG A 45 31.88 4.00 -25.37
C ARG A 45 32.10 3.38 -24.00
N ARG A 46 33.09 2.51 -23.89
CA ARG A 46 33.49 1.89 -22.62
C ARG A 46 33.82 2.97 -21.57
N GLY A 47 33.21 2.89 -20.39
CA GLY A 47 33.32 3.89 -19.33
C GLY A 47 32.51 5.17 -19.59
N GLY A 48 31.68 5.19 -20.64
CA GLY A 48 30.92 6.37 -21.06
C GLY A 48 29.73 6.66 -20.14
N THR A 49 29.49 7.95 -19.89
CA THR A 49 28.44 8.46 -18.98
C THR A 49 27.63 9.61 -19.58
N THR A 50 27.83 9.94 -20.87
CA THR A 50 27.19 11.11 -21.50
C THR A 50 26.63 10.74 -22.87
N THR A 51 25.74 11.56 -23.43
CA THR A 51 25.15 11.37 -24.76
C THR A 51 26.16 11.38 -25.92
N ARG A 52 27.43 11.73 -25.67
CA ARG A 52 28.54 11.58 -26.63
C ARG A 52 29.09 10.15 -26.72
N GLY A 53 28.66 9.27 -25.82
CA GLY A 53 28.92 7.84 -25.84
C GLY A 53 28.72 7.21 -24.46
N LEU A 54 27.99 6.09 -24.44
CA LEU A 54 27.56 5.36 -23.23
C LEU A 54 28.03 3.90 -23.31
N ASP A 55 28.38 3.28 -22.19
CA ASP A 55 28.45 1.82 -22.12
C ASP A 55 27.17 1.22 -21.53
N CYS A 56 27.09 -0.10 -21.43
CA CYS A 56 25.86 -0.79 -21.02
C CYS A 56 25.33 -0.31 -19.67
N SER A 57 26.20 -0.21 -18.67
CA SER A 57 25.84 0.17 -17.31
C SER A 57 25.79 1.69 -17.12
N GLY A 58 26.58 2.48 -17.88
CA GLY A 58 26.43 3.92 -17.95
C GLY A 58 25.13 4.36 -18.61
N PHE A 59 24.65 3.65 -19.63
CA PHE A 59 23.33 3.85 -20.22
C PHE A 59 22.22 3.54 -19.21
N VAL A 60 22.27 2.37 -18.57
CA VAL A 60 21.28 1.99 -17.56
C VAL A 60 21.24 2.99 -16.40
N ARG A 61 22.41 3.43 -15.92
CA ARG A 61 22.50 4.47 -14.90
C ARG A 61 21.82 5.77 -15.34
N LEU A 62 22.08 6.22 -16.57
CA LEU A 62 21.49 7.45 -17.10
C LEU A 62 19.96 7.33 -17.20
N VAL A 63 19.45 6.19 -17.68
CA VAL A 63 18.00 5.92 -17.76
C VAL A 63 17.37 5.92 -16.37
N TYR A 64 17.98 5.22 -15.41
CA TYR A 64 17.44 5.13 -14.05
C TYR A 64 17.43 6.47 -13.33
N ASP A 65 18.49 7.27 -13.50
CA ASP A 65 18.58 8.63 -12.97
C ASP A 65 17.53 9.57 -13.60
N GLN A 66 17.40 9.54 -14.94
CA GLN A 66 16.50 10.47 -15.64
C GLN A 66 15.02 10.11 -15.58
N ILE A 67 14.69 8.82 -15.47
CA ILE A 67 13.30 8.34 -15.48
C ILE A 67 12.79 8.10 -14.06
N PHE A 68 13.60 7.48 -13.20
CA PHE A 68 13.17 7.08 -11.85
C PHE A 68 13.81 7.90 -10.73
N GLY A 69 14.80 8.76 -11.03
CA GLY A 69 15.54 9.48 -9.99
C GLY A 69 16.45 8.57 -9.14
N ILE A 70 16.76 7.37 -9.62
CA ILE A 70 17.52 6.35 -8.88
C ILE A 70 18.97 6.33 -9.35
N GLU A 71 19.92 6.57 -8.43
CA GLU A 71 21.34 6.51 -8.75
C GLU A 71 21.88 5.07 -8.70
N LEU A 72 22.27 4.54 -9.86
CA LEU A 72 22.94 3.25 -9.95
C LEU A 72 24.47 3.36 -10.02
N PRO A 73 25.22 2.39 -9.46
CA PRO A 73 26.67 2.34 -9.66
C PRO A 73 26.99 2.13 -11.14
N HIS A 74 28.12 2.66 -11.61
CA HIS A 74 28.45 2.63 -13.05
C HIS A 74 28.79 1.23 -13.59
N SER A 75 29.10 0.24 -12.75
CA SER A 75 29.48 -1.11 -13.18
C SER A 75 28.29 -2.07 -13.21
N SER A 76 28.08 -2.81 -14.30
CA SER A 76 27.01 -3.83 -14.40
C SER A 76 27.13 -4.94 -13.35
N VAL A 77 28.35 -5.28 -12.92
CA VAL A 77 28.58 -6.22 -11.82
C VAL A 77 28.19 -5.62 -10.48
N ALA A 78 28.43 -4.33 -10.28
CA ALA A 78 28.04 -3.62 -9.08
C ALA A 78 26.51 -3.46 -9.02
N GLN A 79 25.88 -3.06 -10.14
CA GLN A 79 24.42 -2.99 -10.28
C GLN A 79 23.77 -4.33 -9.94
N PHE A 80 24.30 -5.44 -10.45
CA PHE A 80 23.77 -6.77 -10.11
C PHE A 80 23.83 -7.10 -8.61
N ARG A 81 24.74 -6.47 -7.85
CA ARG A 81 24.98 -6.71 -6.42
C ARG A 81 24.36 -5.67 -5.49
N VAL A 82 23.72 -4.63 -6.02
CA VAL A 82 22.97 -3.66 -5.20
C VAL A 82 21.93 -4.43 -4.39
N SER A 83 21.88 -4.16 -3.08
CA SER A 83 20.93 -4.79 -2.14
C SER A 83 19.49 -4.54 -2.53
N ASP A 84 19.25 -3.33 -3.01
CA ASP A 84 17.94 -2.76 -3.32
C ASP A 84 17.44 -3.24 -4.69
N LEU A 85 18.17 -4.12 -5.40
CA LEU A 85 17.73 -4.76 -6.62
C LEU A 85 17.35 -6.23 -6.35
N LYS A 86 16.04 -6.48 -6.18
CA LYS A 86 15.44 -7.80 -5.96
C LYS A 86 15.38 -8.62 -7.24
N LYS A 87 15.51 -9.94 -7.12
CA LYS A 87 15.43 -10.85 -8.27
C LYS A 87 13.99 -11.00 -8.73
N ILE A 88 13.76 -10.88 -10.04
CA ILE A 88 12.46 -11.10 -10.69
C ILE A 88 12.52 -12.37 -11.54
N ASP A 89 11.45 -13.17 -11.50
CA ASP A 89 11.33 -14.34 -12.36
C ASP A 89 11.00 -13.93 -13.79
N LYS A 90 11.47 -14.73 -14.76
CA LYS A 90 11.38 -14.35 -16.18
C LYS A 90 9.92 -14.13 -16.65
N ARG A 91 8.94 -14.76 -16.01
CA ARG A 91 7.52 -14.64 -16.39
C ARG A 91 6.90 -13.32 -15.89
N ASP A 92 7.53 -12.69 -14.90
CA ASP A 92 7.00 -11.53 -14.19
C ASP A 92 7.79 -10.25 -14.55
N MET A 93 8.56 -10.30 -15.65
CA MET A 93 9.31 -9.16 -16.15
C MET A 93 8.36 -8.07 -16.63
N GLN A 94 8.56 -6.86 -16.14
CA GLN A 94 7.78 -5.68 -16.52
C GLN A 94 8.70 -4.55 -17.00
N PRO A 95 8.18 -3.62 -17.83
CA PRO A 95 8.93 -2.46 -18.30
C PRO A 95 9.69 -1.76 -17.17
N GLY A 96 10.97 -1.44 -17.40
CA GLY A 96 11.83 -0.85 -16.39
C GLY A 96 12.76 -1.84 -15.69
N ASP A 97 12.48 -3.15 -15.73
CA ASP A 97 13.35 -4.14 -15.09
C ASP A 97 14.77 -4.20 -15.68
N LEU A 98 15.77 -4.45 -14.83
CA LEU A 98 17.14 -4.67 -15.29
C LEU A 98 17.37 -6.12 -15.67
N ILE A 99 17.89 -6.31 -16.88
CA ILE A 99 18.23 -7.63 -17.40
C ILE A 99 19.73 -7.77 -17.47
N PHE A 100 20.26 -8.79 -16.81
CA PHE A 100 21.69 -9.04 -16.73
C PHE A 100 22.10 -10.20 -17.62
N PHE A 101 23.22 -10.01 -18.33
CA PHE A 101 23.82 -11.02 -19.18
C PHE A 101 25.28 -11.26 -18.81
N GLY A 102 25.76 -12.46 -19.14
CA GLY A 102 27.07 -12.90 -18.68
C GLY A 102 27.55 -14.19 -19.32
N ASN A 103 28.72 -14.62 -18.85
CA ASN A 103 29.20 -15.97 -19.10
C ASN A 103 28.58 -16.90 -18.04
N THR A 104 27.58 -17.67 -18.45
CA THR A 104 26.84 -18.61 -17.59
C THR A 104 27.77 -19.64 -16.93
N LYS A 105 28.79 -20.14 -17.65
CA LYS A 105 29.78 -21.10 -17.12
C LYS A 105 30.68 -20.50 -16.03
N LYS A 106 31.03 -19.22 -16.15
CA LYS A 106 31.89 -18.50 -15.19
C LYS A 106 31.11 -17.68 -14.16
N LYS A 107 29.78 -17.74 -14.18
CA LYS A 107 28.84 -16.94 -13.36
C LYS A 107 29.23 -15.46 -13.26
N ARG A 108 29.68 -14.87 -14.38
CA ARG A 108 30.22 -13.51 -14.42
C ARG A 108 29.34 -12.63 -15.30
N ILE A 109 28.73 -11.62 -14.68
CA ILE A 109 28.00 -10.55 -15.38
C ILE A 109 29.00 -9.72 -16.19
N ASN A 110 28.64 -9.38 -17.43
CA ASN A 110 29.42 -8.50 -18.28
C ASN A 110 28.58 -7.51 -19.09
N HIS A 111 27.25 -7.58 -18.99
CA HIS A 111 26.34 -6.73 -19.75
C HIS A 111 25.01 -6.57 -19.00
N VAL A 112 24.33 -5.45 -19.24
CA VAL A 112 23.04 -5.09 -18.64
C VAL A 112 22.20 -4.30 -19.65
N GLY A 113 20.88 -4.41 -19.54
CA GLY A 113 19.91 -3.61 -20.31
C GLY A 113 18.61 -3.41 -19.52
N VAL A 114 17.72 -2.60 -20.06
CA VAL A 114 16.40 -2.28 -19.47
C VAL A 114 15.32 -3.00 -20.27
N TYR A 115 14.48 -3.78 -19.59
CA TYR A 115 13.33 -4.44 -20.18
C TYR A 115 12.30 -3.39 -20.62
N ILE A 116 11.70 -3.62 -21.77
CA ILE A 116 10.61 -2.81 -22.30
C ILE A 116 9.33 -3.64 -22.30
N SER A 117 8.93 -4.21 -23.43
CA SER A 117 7.75 -5.05 -23.61
C SER A 117 8.07 -6.24 -24.52
N ASP A 118 7.16 -7.21 -24.64
CA ASP A 118 7.22 -8.32 -25.62
C ASP A 118 8.54 -9.09 -25.65
N ASN A 119 9.13 -9.39 -24.48
CA ASN A 119 10.40 -10.10 -24.39
C ASN A 119 11.56 -9.35 -25.09
N ARG A 120 11.47 -8.02 -25.19
CA ARG A 120 12.49 -7.11 -25.75
C ARG A 120 13.12 -6.25 -24.66
N PHE A 121 14.31 -5.76 -24.94
CA PHE A 121 15.05 -4.89 -24.03
C PHE A 121 15.93 -3.91 -24.80
N ILE A 122 16.17 -2.75 -24.22
CA ILE A 122 17.08 -1.74 -24.76
C ILE A 122 18.42 -1.80 -24.04
N HIS A 123 19.52 -1.67 -24.79
CA HIS A 123 20.86 -1.71 -24.23
C HIS A 123 21.88 -1.03 -25.15
N ALA A 124 23.07 -0.70 -24.61
CA ALA A 124 24.19 -0.22 -25.41
C ALA A 124 24.96 -1.40 -26.03
N SER A 125 24.80 -1.63 -27.34
CA SER A 125 25.54 -2.62 -28.13
C SER A 125 26.94 -2.10 -28.49
N SER A 126 27.98 -2.92 -28.30
CA SER A 126 29.36 -2.54 -28.61
C SER A 126 29.61 -2.18 -30.07
N THR A 127 28.77 -2.64 -31.00
CA THR A 127 28.92 -2.43 -32.45
C THR A 127 27.93 -1.44 -33.02
N GLU A 128 26.73 -1.36 -32.46
CA GLU A 128 25.61 -0.61 -33.04
C GLU A 128 25.16 0.57 -32.16
N GLY A 129 25.81 0.79 -31.01
CA GLY A 129 25.37 1.79 -30.04
C GLY A 129 24.09 1.35 -29.33
N ILE A 130 23.32 2.30 -28.82
CA ILE A 130 22.06 1.99 -28.14
C ILE A 130 21.03 1.48 -29.14
N LYS A 131 20.53 0.26 -28.89
CA LYS A 131 19.52 -0.43 -29.70
C LYS A 131 18.60 -1.30 -28.87
N VAL A 132 17.49 -1.69 -29.46
CA VAL A 132 16.57 -2.70 -28.94
C VAL A 132 16.96 -4.07 -29.49
N SER A 133 16.93 -5.09 -28.64
CA SER A 133 17.16 -6.50 -29.01
C SER A 133 16.09 -7.41 -28.37
N GLY A 134 15.88 -8.58 -28.95
CA GLY A 134 14.98 -9.61 -28.41
C GLY A 134 15.70 -10.58 -27.48
N LEU A 135 15.07 -10.96 -26.36
CA LEU A 135 15.61 -11.95 -25.42
C LEU A 135 15.63 -13.37 -26.01
N ASP A 136 14.81 -13.64 -27.02
CA ASP A 136 14.78 -14.94 -27.72
C ASP A 136 15.89 -15.11 -28.76
N GLU A 137 16.62 -14.05 -29.10
CA GLU A 137 17.78 -14.15 -29.97
C GLU A 137 18.81 -15.12 -29.37
N SER A 138 19.37 -16.02 -30.20
CA SER A 138 20.27 -17.10 -29.76
C SER A 138 21.45 -16.59 -28.92
N TYR A 139 21.93 -15.38 -29.22
CA TYR A 139 23.02 -14.75 -28.48
C TYR A 139 22.63 -14.40 -27.03
N TRP A 140 21.51 -13.70 -26.85
CA TRP A 140 21.00 -13.22 -25.56
C TRP A 140 20.42 -14.34 -24.72
N LYS A 141 19.63 -15.23 -25.33
CA LYS A 141 19.04 -16.40 -24.67
C LYS A 141 20.07 -17.28 -23.96
N LYS A 142 21.25 -17.48 -24.57
CA LYS A 142 22.35 -18.30 -23.99
C LYS A 142 23.12 -17.58 -22.88
N ARG A 143 22.99 -16.26 -22.77
CA ARG A 143 23.78 -15.41 -21.87
C ARG A 143 22.96 -14.77 -20.77
N PHE A 144 21.64 -14.96 -20.77
CA PHE A 144 20.74 -14.47 -19.74
C PHE A 144 21.16 -15.03 -18.37
N MET A 145 21.36 -14.14 -17.40
CA MET A 145 21.80 -14.48 -16.04
C MET A 145 20.70 -14.25 -15.00
N GLY A 146 19.76 -13.34 -15.28
CA GLY A 146 18.63 -13.03 -14.42
C GLY A 146 18.11 -11.62 -14.63
N THR A 147 16.93 -11.38 -14.08
CA THR A 147 16.26 -10.08 -14.05
C THR A 147 16.26 -9.56 -12.61
N LYS A 148 16.41 -8.25 -12.43
CA LYS A 148 16.21 -7.61 -11.14
C LYS A 148 15.40 -6.31 -11.27
N ARG A 149 14.63 -6.00 -10.23
CA ARG A 149 13.84 -4.77 -10.09
C ARG A 149 14.27 -4.03 -8.84
N HIS A 150 14.26 -2.70 -8.89
CA HIS A 150 14.61 -1.89 -7.73
C HIS A 150 13.50 -1.94 -6.69
N GLU A 151 13.83 -1.90 -5.40
CA GLU A 151 12.88 -2.01 -4.31
C GLU A 151 11.80 -0.96 -4.43
N ASP A 152 12.15 0.31 -4.61
CA ASP A 152 11.22 1.43 -4.86
C ASP A 152 10.31 1.26 -6.09
N LEU A 153 10.66 0.35 -7.01
CA LEU A 153 9.85 0.01 -8.18
C LEU A 153 9.05 -1.29 -7.99
N SER A 154 9.28 -2.01 -6.88
CA SER A 154 8.72 -3.32 -6.54
C SER A 154 7.86 -3.31 -5.28
N SER A 155 8.15 -2.41 -4.34
CA SER A 155 7.21 -1.95 -3.35
C SER A 155 6.29 -0.99 -4.10
N GLY A 156 5.02 -1.37 -4.26
CA GLY A 156 4.01 -0.37 -4.54
C GLY A 156 4.15 0.73 -3.49
N PHE A 157 4.70 1.87 -3.89
CA PHE A 157 4.23 3.11 -3.31
C PHE A 157 2.72 3.12 -3.55
N ASP A 158 1.96 3.49 -2.52
CA ASP A 158 0.50 3.37 -2.45
C ASP A 158 -0.16 4.38 -3.41
N ALA A 159 -0.05 3.98 -4.66
CA ALA A 159 -0.40 4.59 -5.90
C ALA A 159 -1.90 4.57 -6.17
N ASP A 160 -2.46 3.43 -5.80
CA ASP A 160 -3.66 2.91 -6.44
C ASP A 160 -4.90 3.38 -5.71
N ARG A 161 -4.76 4.12 -4.61
CA ARG A 161 -5.85 4.50 -3.73
C ARG A 161 -5.90 6.00 -3.50
N ILE A 162 -6.95 6.63 -4.03
CA ILE A 162 -7.26 8.02 -3.69
C ILE A 162 -8.16 8.01 -2.46
N ARG A 163 -7.65 8.54 -1.34
CA ARG A 163 -8.42 8.69 -0.10
C ARG A 163 -8.94 10.12 0.05
N PHE A 164 -10.26 10.24 0.19
CA PHE A 164 -10.92 11.49 0.55
C PHE A 164 -11.43 11.40 1.99
N GLU A 165 -11.03 12.36 2.82
CA GLU A 165 -11.50 12.47 4.19
C GLU A 165 -12.19 13.80 4.42
N THR A 166 -13.40 13.74 4.95
CA THR A 166 -14.17 14.91 5.35
C THR A 166 -14.58 14.79 6.80
N THR A 167 -14.20 15.79 7.59
CA THR A 167 -14.67 15.92 8.98
C THR A 167 -15.48 17.19 9.12
N LEU A 168 -16.68 17.05 9.70
CA LEU A 168 -17.58 18.15 10.03
C LEU A 168 -17.90 18.10 11.52
N GLN A 169 -17.69 19.22 12.21
CA GLN A 169 -18.11 19.41 13.60
C GLN A 169 -19.11 20.57 13.68
N ILE A 170 -20.29 20.30 14.21
CA ILE A 170 -21.35 21.29 14.43
C ILE A 170 -21.58 21.41 15.94
N PRO A 171 -21.15 22.51 16.58
CA PRO A 171 -21.53 22.81 17.96
C PRO A 171 -23.05 22.97 18.05
N VAL A 172 -23.70 22.18 18.88
CA VAL A 172 -25.15 22.25 19.14
C VAL A 172 -25.42 23.11 20.37
N HIS A 173 -24.56 23.02 21.38
CA HIS A 173 -24.55 23.89 22.56
C HIS A 173 -23.14 23.90 23.20
N GLU A 174 -22.95 24.63 24.31
CA GLU A 174 -21.63 24.86 24.94
C GLU A 174 -20.80 23.61 25.26
N ARG A 175 -21.45 22.46 25.41
CA ARG A 175 -20.84 21.18 25.81
C ARG A 175 -21.20 20.04 24.87
N GLY A 176 -21.75 20.34 23.69
CA GLY A 176 -22.30 19.32 22.81
C GLY A 176 -22.05 19.66 21.35
N SER A 177 -21.51 18.71 20.60
CA SER A 177 -21.30 18.84 19.16
C SER A 177 -21.68 17.58 18.42
N ILE A 178 -22.29 17.75 17.25
CA ILE A 178 -22.47 16.67 16.29
C ILE A 178 -21.20 16.59 15.44
N MET A 179 -20.68 15.38 15.28
CA MET A 179 -19.54 15.05 14.45
C MET A 179 -20.02 14.21 13.27
N SER A 180 -19.46 14.47 12.10
CA SER A 180 -19.52 13.56 10.97
C SER A 180 -18.12 13.39 10.42
N TYR A 181 -17.71 12.15 10.23
CA TYR A 181 -16.49 11.77 9.55
C TYR A 181 -16.88 10.87 8.37
N ARG A 182 -16.31 11.16 7.21
CA ARG A 182 -16.50 10.38 6.00
C ARG A 182 -15.14 10.13 5.38
N ARG A 183 -14.82 8.86 5.17
CA ARG A 183 -13.68 8.40 4.39
C ARG A 183 -14.22 7.69 3.16
N ASP A 184 -13.75 8.07 1.99
CA ASP A 184 -13.96 7.33 0.75
C ASP A 184 -12.58 6.96 0.19
N ASP A 185 -12.34 5.68 0.00
CA ASP A 185 -11.13 5.13 -0.61
C ASP A 185 -11.49 4.60 -1.99
N PHE A 186 -10.87 5.17 -3.03
CA PHE A 186 -11.09 4.78 -4.43
C PHE A 186 -9.88 4.01 -4.93
N SER A 187 -10.06 2.74 -5.31
CA SER A 187 -9.00 1.94 -5.94
C SER A 187 -9.01 2.10 -7.45
N ALA A 188 -7.83 2.15 -8.07
CA ALA A 188 -7.69 2.13 -9.53
C ALA A 188 -8.22 0.84 -10.18
N ASP A 189 -8.38 -0.24 -9.41
CA ASP A 189 -8.98 -1.51 -9.84
C ASP A 189 -10.50 -1.45 -10.08
N ASP A 190 -11.17 -0.36 -9.69
CA ASP A 190 -12.62 -0.15 -9.91
C ASP A 190 -12.99 0.08 -11.39
N LEU A 191 -11.99 0.23 -12.27
CA LEU A 191 -12.16 0.48 -13.70
C LEU A 191 -11.46 -0.60 -14.53
N SER A 192 -12.15 -1.73 -14.75
CA SER A 192 -11.67 -2.78 -15.66
C SER A 192 -12.48 -2.84 -16.96
N LEU A 193 -11.78 -2.80 -18.10
CA LEU A 193 -12.34 -3.13 -19.41
C LEU A 193 -11.97 -4.59 -19.71
N GLN A 194 -12.95 -5.48 -19.60
CA GLN A 194 -12.77 -6.88 -19.98
C GLN A 194 -13.15 -7.03 -21.46
N GLU A 195 -12.14 -7.04 -22.34
CA GLU A 195 -12.33 -7.46 -23.73
C GLU A 195 -12.32 -8.98 -23.80
N ASP A 196 -13.44 -9.54 -24.25
CA ASP A 196 -13.55 -10.97 -24.55
C ASP A 196 -12.73 -11.28 -25.81
N LEU A 197 -11.56 -11.90 -25.64
CA LEU A 197 -10.59 -12.16 -26.71
C LEU A 197 -11.11 -13.11 -27.79
N ASP A 198 -12.19 -13.85 -27.52
CA ASP A 198 -12.85 -14.73 -28.48
C ASP A 198 -14.03 -14.05 -29.22
N ASN A 199 -14.47 -12.87 -28.78
CA ASN A 199 -15.51 -12.09 -29.44
C ASN A 199 -15.32 -10.56 -29.27
N PRO A 200 -14.56 -9.91 -30.17
CA PRO A 200 -14.21 -8.48 -30.07
C PRO A 200 -15.40 -7.50 -30.23
N ALA A 201 -16.62 -8.01 -30.40
CA ALA A 201 -17.85 -7.21 -30.45
C ALA A 201 -18.60 -7.15 -29.10
N SER A 202 -18.18 -7.89 -28.08
CA SER A 202 -18.78 -7.89 -26.75
C SER A 202 -17.75 -7.53 -25.68
N GLY A 203 -17.31 -6.26 -25.67
CA GLY A 203 -16.70 -5.68 -24.49
C GLY A 203 -17.78 -5.38 -23.46
N THR A 204 -17.77 -6.08 -22.34
CA THR A 204 -18.60 -5.71 -21.17
C THR A 204 -17.79 -4.76 -20.30
N LEU A 205 -18.31 -3.55 -20.12
CA LEU A 205 -17.80 -2.63 -19.11
C LEU A 205 -18.25 -3.16 -17.74
N SER A 206 -17.35 -3.82 -17.01
CA SER A 206 -17.62 -4.19 -15.62
C SER A 206 -17.14 -3.06 -14.73
N LEU A 207 -18.09 -2.30 -14.18
CA LEU A 207 -17.79 -1.43 -13.05
C LEU A 207 -17.68 -2.35 -11.83
N ASN A 208 -16.46 -2.68 -11.42
CA ASN A 208 -16.25 -3.21 -10.08
C ASN A 208 -16.46 -2.04 -9.12
N ASP A 209 -17.49 -2.12 -8.30
CA ASP A 209 -17.84 -1.08 -7.33
C ASP A 209 -17.06 -1.33 -6.02
N SER A 210 -15.75 -1.54 -6.08
CA SER A 210 -14.92 -1.78 -4.88
C SER A 210 -14.57 -0.45 -4.19
N ARG A 211 -15.53 0.48 -4.14
CA ARG A 211 -15.42 1.73 -3.40
C ARG A 211 -15.58 1.44 -1.93
N HIS A 212 -14.49 1.48 -1.19
CA HIS A 212 -14.58 1.39 0.26
C HIS A 212 -14.94 2.76 0.81
N TYR A 213 -15.93 2.78 1.69
CA TYR A 213 -16.29 4.00 2.39
C TYR A 213 -16.54 3.68 3.85
N LEU A 214 -16.22 4.64 4.71
CA LEU A 214 -16.59 4.65 6.12
C LEU A 214 -17.29 5.97 6.41
N HIS A 215 -18.52 5.87 6.89
CA HIS A 215 -19.30 6.99 7.38
C HIS A 215 -19.49 6.82 8.88
N GLU A 216 -19.00 7.78 9.66
CA GLU A 216 -19.24 7.87 11.09
C GLU A 216 -20.01 9.15 11.39
N ILE A 217 -21.12 9.04 12.13
CA ILE A 217 -21.86 10.19 12.64
C ILE A 217 -22.00 10.01 14.14
N GLY A 218 -21.57 11.01 14.89
CA GLY A 218 -21.52 10.95 16.35
C GLY A 218 -22.01 12.20 17.05
N TYR A 219 -22.34 12.02 18.32
CA TYR A 219 -22.63 13.10 19.25
C TYR A 219 -21.57 13.08 20.36
N ALA A 220 -20.77 14.13 20.40
CA ALA A 220 -19.78 14.36 21.44
C ALA A 220 -20.36 15.28 22.52
N HIS A 221 -20.18 14.91 23.78
CA HIS A 221 -20.64 15.67 24.94
C HIS A 221 -19.55 15.77 26.01
N SER A 222 -19.26 17.00 26.42
CA SER A 222 -18.32 17.29 27.51
C SER A 222 -19.03 17.16 28.86
N LEU A 223 -18.72 16.09 29.59
CA LEU A 223 -19.20 15.90 30.97
C LEU A 223 -18.46 16.81 31.95
N SER A 224 -17.20 17.13 31.66
CA SER A 224 -16.37 18.08 32.41
C SER A 224 -15.26 18.64 31.52
N ASP A 225 -14.48 19.59 32.02
CA ASP A 225 -13.32 20.16 31.32
C ASP A 225 -12.21 19.13 30.99
N ARG A 226 -12.35 17.88 31.44
CA ARG A 226 -11.35 16.80 31.29
C ARG A 226 -11.95 15.48 30.84
N LEU A 227 -13.25 15.43 30.55
CA LEU A 227 -13.92 14.21 30.15
C LEU A 227 -14.97 14.51 29.09
N ASP A 228 -14.71 14.00 27.90
CA ASP A 228 -15.63 14.00 26.78
C ASP A 228 -16.09 12.58 26.49
N ILE A 229 -17.36 12.41 26.17
CA ILE A 229 -17.91 11.15 25.67
C ILE A 229 -18.39 11.37 24.24
N ASN A 230 -18.08 10.43 23.36
CA ASN A 230 -18.60 10.38 22.00
C ASN A 230 -19.35 9.07 21.81
N LEU A 231 -20.59 9.18 21.33
CA LEU A 231 -21.39 8.08 20.84
C LEU A 231 -21.59 8.25 19.35
N SER A 232 -21.17 7.28 18.54
CA SER A 232 -21.29 7.31 17.10
C SER A 232 -21.91 6.06 16.51
N ALA A 233 -22.57 6.25 15.37
CA ALA A 233 -23.00 5.19 14.47
C ALA A 233 -22.07 5.16 13.26
N ILE A 234 -21.73 3.96 12.82
CA ILE A 234 -20.79 3.69 11.74
C ILE A 234 -21.54 2.92 10.66
N HIS A 235 -21.31 3.29 9.40
CA HIS A 235 -21.67 2.51 8.24
C HIS A 235 -20.44 2.39 7.36
N GLU A 236 -20.05 1.17 7.04
CA GLU A 236 -18.82 0.90 6.31
C GLU A 236 -19.02 -0.21 5.30
N ASN A 237 -18.54 0.03 4.08
CA ASN A 237 -18.33 -0.99 3.08
C ASN A 237 -16.86 -1.42 3.10
N PHE A 238 -16.62 -2.73 3.19
CA PHE A 238 -15.30 -3.29 3.42
C PHE A 238 -15.08 -4.53 2.55
N ASP A 239 -13.84 -4.83 2.21
CA ASP A 239 -13.45 -6.07 1.53
C ASP A 239 -13.45 -7.24 2.52
N VAL A 240 -14.23 -8.29 2.24
CA VAL A 240 -14.36 -9.47 3.11
C VAL A 240 -13.04 -10.21 3.32
N TYR A 241 -12.09 -10.08 2.37
CA TYR A 241 -10.80 -10.77 2.39
C TYR A 241 -9.66 -9.89 2.91
N THR A 242 -9.69 -8.57 2.69
CA THR A 242 -8.59 -7.65 3.07
C THR A 242 -8.92 -6.69 4.21
N ALA A 243 -10.20 -6.36 4.44
CA ALA A 243 -10.57 -5.29 5.36
C ALA A 243 -11.04 -5.83 6.72
N TRP A 244 -10.27 -5.53 7.76
CA TRP A 244 -10.66 -5.73 9.15
C TRP A 244 -10.64 -4.35 9.87
N PRO A 245 -11.49 -4.11 10.88
CA PRO A 245 -12.14 -2.81 11.11
C PRO A 245 -11.25 -1.61 11.42
N GLU A 246 -11.55 -0.44 10.83
CA GLU A 246 -10.85 0.84 11.07
C GLU A 246 -9.31 0.81 10.85
N LEU A 247 -8.77 -0.25 10.25
CA LEU A 247 -7.33 -0.51 10.07
C LEU A 247 -6.92 -0.43 8.60
N SER A 248 -5.61 -0.38 8.34
CA SER A 248 -5.10 -0.25 6.97
C SER A 248 -5.60 -1.40 6.09
N SER A 249 -6.02 -1.06 4.88
CA SER A 249 -6.42 -2.01 3.84
C SER A 249 -5.29 -2.92 3.36
N ASP A 250 -4.06 -2.67 3.81
CA ASP A 250 -2.84 -3.15 3.15
C ASP A 250 -2.31 -4.44 3.76
N THR A 251 -3.01 -4.98 4.76
CA THR A 251 -2.72 -6.29 5.33
C THR A 251 -3.52 -7.35 4.58
N SER A 252 -3.07 -7.71 3.38
CA SER A 252 -3.44 -9.00 2.79
C SER A 252 -2.86 -10.09 3.68
N ASP A 253 -3.65 -10.99 4.26
CA ASP A 253 -3.03 -12.26 4.66
C ASP A 253 -3.95 -13.49 4.69
N ALA A 254 -3.26 -14.60 4.45
CA ALA A 254 -3.61 -15.98 4.73
C ALA A 254 -4.77 -16.61 3.93
N GLY A 255 -4.49 -16.88 2.65
CA GLY A 255 -4.77 -18.21 2.11
C GLY A 255 -6.23 -18.62 1.92
N TYR A 256 -7.12 -17.69 1.59
CA TYR A 256 -8.30 -18.10 0.83
C TYR A 256 -7.84 -18.48 -0.58
N LEU A 257 -7.92 -19.78 -0.90
CA LEU A 257 -7.92 -20.24 -2.28
C LEU A 257 -9.21 -19.74 -2.92
N ALA A 258 -9.24 -18.47 -3.33
CA ALA A 258 -10.29 -17.95 -4.19
C ALA A 258 -10.19 -18.67 -5.53
N TYR A 259 -10.98 -19.72 -5.67
CA TYR A 259 -11.34 -20.24 -6.99
C TYR A 259 -12.24 -19.18 -7.62
N ASP A 260 -11.67 -18.33 -8.46
CA ASP A 260 -12.37 -17.58 -9.52
C ASP A 260 -13.56 -16.71 -9.05
N SER A 261 -13.53 -16.15 -7.83
CA SER A 261 -14.59 -15.29 -7.30
C SER A 261 -14.20 -13.81 -7.39
N VAL A 262 -15.05 -13.05 -8.09
CA VAL A 262 -15.10 -11.59 -8.12
C VAL A 262 -15.05 -11.05 -6.68
N TYR A 263 -14.23 -10.02 -6.43
CA TYR A 263 -14.07 -9.36 -5.13
C TYR A 263 -15.44 -9.06 -4.50
N ASP A 264 -15.78 -9.73 -3.39
CA ASP A 264 -17.04 -9.54 -2.69
C ASP A 264 -16.85 -8.51 -1.56
N THR A 265 -17.38 -7.29 -1.75
CA THR A 265 -17.44 -6.28 -0.69
C THR A 265 -18.65 -6.53 0.19
N ALA A 266 -18.54 -6.26 1.48
CA ALA A 266 -19.64 -6.39 2.43
C ALA A 266 -19.91 -5.07 3.16
N ASP A 267 -21.17 -4.86 3.52
CA ASP A 267 -21.57 -3.75 4.38
C ASP A 267 -21.67 -4.18 5.84
N ARG A 268 -21.22 -3.30 6.74
CA ARG A 268 -21.43 -3.42 8.18
C ARG A 268 -21.96 -2.13 8.78
N LEU A 269 -22.79 -2.30 9.80
CA LEU A 269 -23.29 -1.22 10.63
C LEU A 269 -22.70 -1.36 12.02
N GLY A 270 -22.24 -0.25 12.59
CA GLY A 270 -21.63 -0.27 13.90
C GLY A 270 -22.09 0.83 14.83
N PHE A 271 -21.84 0.63 16.11
CA PHE A 271 -21.98 1.66 17.14
C PHE A 271 -20.69 1.72 17.95
N LYS A 272 -20.17 2.93 18.13
CA LYS A 272 -18.93 3.19 18.86
C LYS A 272 -19.20 4.11 20.03
N LEU A 273 -18.66 3.72 21.19
CA LEU A 273 -18.62 4.54 22.38
C LEU A 273 -17.16 4.81 22.71
N ALA A 274 -16.78 6.09 22.75
CA ALA A 274 -15.45 6.53 23.12
C ALA A 274 -15.50 7.54 24.27
N GLY A 275 -14.54 7.48 25.17
CA GLY A 275 -14.43 8.42 26.29
C GLY A 275 -13.05 9.03 26.33
N ALA A 276 -12.90 10.30 25.94
CA ALA A 276 -11.63 11.00 26.02
C ALA A 276 -11.47 11.61 27.42
N PHE A 277 -10.53 11.06 28.20
CA PHE A 277 -10.19 11.55 29.52
C PHE A 277 -8.80 12.19 29.52
N GLN A 278 -8.72 13.40 30.05
CA GLN A 278 -7.50 14.19 30.16
C GLN A 278 -7.11 14.36 31.63
N PRO A 279 -6.39 13.38 32.24
CA PRO A 279 -5.97 13.48 33.64
C PRO A 279 -5.07 14.70 33.88
N SER A 280 -4.36 15.14 32.85
CA SER A 280 -3.46 16.29 32.88
C SER A 280 -3.45 17.00 31.52
N ARG A 281 -2.89 18.21 31.45
CA ARG A 281 -2.80 18.99 30.20
C ARG A 281 -1.89 18.36 29.14
N TRP A 282 -1.07 17.38 29.50
CA TRP A 282 -0.09 16.76 28.61
C TRP A 282 -0.44 15.31 28.26
N LEU A 283 -1.55 14.76 28.77
CA LEU A 283 -1.94 13.37 28.56
C LEU A 283 -3.44 13.31 28.24
N SER A 284 -3.76 12.70 27.10
CA SER A 284 -5.10 12.31 26.72
C SER A 284 -5.16 10.80 26.54
N ILE A 285 -6.18 10.17 27.11
CA ILE A 285 -6.45 8.73 26.96
C ILE A 285 -7.88 8.59 26.49
N THR A 286 -8.07 7.88 25.38
CA THR A 286 -9.37 7.65 24.75
C THR A 286 -9.58 6.15 24.56
N PRO A 287 -10.07 5.42 25.58
CA PRO A 287 -10.66 4.12 25.37
C PRO A 287 -11.90 4.23 24.46
N SER A 288 -12.12 3.19 23.67
CA SER A 288 -13.31 3.02 22.85
C SER A 288 -13.71 1.56 22.75
N ILE A 289 -15.00 1.35 22.57
CA ILE A 289 -15.58 0.06 22.23
C ILE A 289 -16.49 0.26 21.03
N THR A 290 -16.33 -0.60 20.03
CA THR A 290 -17.17 -0.60 18.82
C THR A 290 -17.80 -1.97 18.68
N TYR A 291 -19.10 -1.98 18.40
CA TYR A 291 -19.83 -3.17 17.99
C TYR A 291 -20.16 -3.06 16.50
N TYR A 292 -20.03 -4.15 15.74
CA TYR A 292 -20.44 -4.26 14.35
C TYR A 292 -21.46 -5.38 14.18
N ASP A 293 -22.52 -5.07 13.43
CA ASP A 293 -23.47 -6.01 12.86
C ASP A 293 -23.23 -6.09 11.35
N TYR A 294 -23.17 -7.32 10.84
CA TYR A 294 -22.82 -7.61 9.45
C TYR A 294 -24.10 -7.96 8.68
N ALA A 295 -24.26 -7.39 7.49
CA ALA A 295 -25.43 -7.66 6.67
C ALA A 295 -25.50 -9.17 6.35
N LYS A 296 -26.65 -9.80 6.66
CA LYS A 296 -26.86 -11.27 6.54
C LYS A 296 -26.93 -11.79 5.11
N GLU A 297 -26.81 -10.94 4.10
CA GLU A 297 -26.99 -11.33 2.70
C GLU A 297 -25.82 -12.16 2.15
N ASN A 298 -24.65 -12.12 2.79
CA ASN A 298 -23.50 -12.95 2.45
C ASN A 298 -23.22 -13.98 3.55
N GLU A 299 -23.66 -15.22 3.32
CA GLU A 299 -23.42 -16.38 4.20
C GLU A 299 -21.92 -16.69 4.38
N GLU A 300 -21.02 -16.05 3.63
CA GLU A 300 -19.56 -16.20 3.75
C GLU A 300 -18.91 -15.24 4.79
N ILE A 301 -19.63 -14.23 5.31
CA ILE A 301 -19.11 -13.27 6.32
C ILE A 301 -19.10 -13.87 7.75
N LEU A 302 -19.22 -15.19 7.89
CA LEU A 302 -19.38 -15.87 9.19
C LEU A 302 -18.25 -15.58 10.20
N ASN A 303 -17.10 -15.06 9.74
CA ASN A 303 -15.86 -15.02 10.53
C ASN A 303 -15.42 -13.61 10.96
N ALA A 304 -16.16 -12.55 10.64
CA ALA A 304 -15.78 -11.18 10.99
C ALA A 304 -16.07 -10.84 12.47
N PRO A 305 -15.17 -10.12 13.19
CA PRO A 305 -15.34 -9.81 14.61
C PRO A 305 -16.44 -8.78 14.84
N GLU A 306 -17.31 -9.07 15.80
CA GLU A 306 -18.39 -8.14 16.17
C GLU A 306 -17.91 -7.06 17.12
N TRP A 307 -16.86 -7.31 17.91
CA TRP A 307 -16.37 -6.38 18.93
C TRP A 307 -14.96 -5.92 18.64
N LEU A 308 -14.76 -4.61 18.73
CA LEU A 308 -13.46 -3.95 18.65
C LEU A 308 -13.24 -3.11 19.92
N PHE A 309 -12.08 -3.28 20.53
CA PHE A 309 -11.64 -2.51 21.69
C PHE A 309 -10.46 -1.64 21.26
N GLY A 310 -10.63 -0.32 21.34
CA GLY A 310 -9.62 0.66 20.99
C GLY A 310 -9.09 1.39 22.22
N LEU A 311 -7.80 1.69 22.23
CA LEU A 311 -7.15 2.57 23.20
C LEU A 311 -6.20 3.51 22.47
N ASN A 312 -6.59 4.78 22.39
CA ASN A 312 -5.71 5.84 21.89
C ASN A 312 -5.13 6.62 23.06
N THR A 313 -3.81 6.78 23.09
CA THR A 313 -3.08 7.54 24.10
C THR A 313 -2.20 8.57 23.43
N VAL A 314 -2.37 9.85 23.80
CA VAL A 314 -1.61 10.96 23.23
C VAL A 314 -0.92 11.74 24.35
N LEU A 315 0.39 11.88 24.25
CA LEU A 315 1.24 12.66 25.14
C LEU A 315 1.74 13.90 24.40
N LEU A 316 1.40 15.07 24.95
CA LEU A 316 1.80 16.39 24.44
C LEU A 316 2.46 17.19 25.57
N PRO A 317 3.78 17.05 25.78
CA PRO A 317 4.52 17.79 26.81
C PRO A 317 4.41 19.31 26.65
N PHE A 318 4.54 20.03 27.77
CA PHE A 318 4.38 21.49 27.84
C PHE A 318 5.29 22.29 26.89
N HIS A 319 6.50 21.79 26.63
CA HIS A 319 7.45 22.45 25.74
C HIS A 319 7.28 22.08 24.27
N LYS A 320 6.29 21.23 23.93
CA LYS A 320 5.97 20.76 22.57
C LYS A 320 7.17 20.29 21.73
N GLN A 321 8.29 19.94 22.36
CA GLN A 321 9.48 19.47 21.64
C GLN A 321 9.33 18.06 21.10
N TRP A 322 8.38 17.30 21.65
CA TRP A 322 8.06 15.96 21.20
C TRP A 322 6.58 15.68 21.42
N SER A 323 6.08 14.64 20.76
CA SER A 323 4.74 14.09 20.96
C SER A 323 4.84 12.57 20.89
N LEU A 324 4.07 11.85 21.71
CA LEU A 324 3.94 10.41 21.59
C LEU A 324 2.47 10.06 21.41
N SER A 325 2.14 9.35 20.34
CA SER A 325 0.80 8.81 20.11
C SER A 325 0.89 7.30 20.04
N MET A 326 -0.02 6.63 20.73
CA MET A 326 -0.13 5.17 20.75
C MET A 326 -1.57 4.80 20.45
N LEU A 327 -1.76 3.99 19.42
CA LEU A 327 -3.03 3.37 19.08
C LEU A 327 -2.89 1.87 19.34
N LEU A 328 -3.82 1.32 20.11
CA LEU A 328 -4.00 -0.10 20.28
C LEU A 328 -5.42 -0.45 19.88
N GLN A 329 -5.59 -1.41 19.00
CA GLN A 329 -6.88 -1.97 18.62
C GLN A 329 -6.82 -3.49 18.79
N TYR A 330 -7.86 -4.05 19.39
CA TYR A 330 -8.00 -5.48 19.61
C TYR A 330 -9.40 -5.91 19.21
N SER A 331 -9.49 -6.99 18.44
CA SER A 331 -10.77 -7.59 18.10
C SER A 331 -10.69 -9.10 18.24
N GLU A 332 -11.78 -9.71 18.70
CA GLU A 332 -11.87 -11.14 18.90
C GLU A 332 -13.28 -11.62 18.61
N LYS A 333 -13.37 -12.80 18.02
CA LYS A 333 -14.61 -13.55 17.86
C LYS A 333 -14.40 -14.99 18.25
N ASP A 334 -15.10 -15.33 19.34
CA ASP A 334 -15.34 -16.70 19.75
C ASP A 334 -16.79 -17.03 19.41
N ASP A 335 -17.02 -17.94 18.46
CA ASP A 335 -18.39 -18.42 18.19
C ASP A 335 -18.85 -19.32 19.35
N PHE A 336 -19.54 -18.72 20.33
CA PHE A 336 -20.07 -19.43 21.51
C PHE A 336 -21.38 -20.19 21.24
N LYS A 337 -22.01 -20.01 20.08
CA LYS A 337 -23.38 -20.52 19.84
C LYS A 337 -23.42 -22.00 19.49
N ASP A 338 -22.30 -22.60 19.10
CA ASP A 338 -22.28 -24.00 18.75
C ASP A 338 -20.94 -24.65 19.17
N LEU A 339 -20.90 -25.13 20.41
CA LEU A 339 -19.75 -25.86 20.99
C LEU A 339 -19.36 -27.13 20.17
N ASN A 340 -20.19 -27.53 19.19
CA ASN A 340 -19.94 -28.64 18.28
C ASN A 340 -19.63 -28.19 16.83
N SER A 341 -19.62 -26.89 16.55
CA SER A 341 -19.38 -26.37 15.21
C SER A 341 -17.90 -25.97 15.03
N PRO A 342 -17.22 -26.51 14.00
CA PRO A 342 -15.78 -26.32 13.79
C PRO A 342 -15.40 -24.98 13.12
N TYR A 343 -16.30 -24.00 13.10
CA TYR A 343 -16.07 -22.76 12.35
C TYR A 343 -15.37 -21.70 13.23
N SER A 344 -14.13 -21.41 12.84
CA SER A 344 -13.44 -20.10 12.87
C SER A 344 -13.39 -19.33 14.20
N ARG A 345 -12.34 -19.58 14.99
CA ARG A 345 -11.87 -18.62 16.01
C ARG A 345 -11.00 -17.55 15.35
N PHE A 346 -11.26 -16.30 15.68
CA PHE A 346 -10.55 -15.14 15.13
C PHE A 346 -10.07 -14.22 16.25
N SER A 347 -8.82 -13.74 16.15
CA SER A 347 -8.33 -12.61 16.94
C SER A 347 -7.37 -11.73 16.13
N SER A 348 -7.45 -10.42 16.33
CA SER A 348 -6.49 -9.45 15.82
C SER A 348 -5.96 -8.55 16.94
N LEU A 349 -4.70 -8.15 16.79
CA LEU A 349 -4.05 -7.18 17.64
C LEU A 349 -3.25 -6.22 16.75
N ASP A 350 -3.64 -4.95 16.81
CA ASP A 350 -3.07 -3.88 16.03
C ASP A 350 -2.49 -2.83 16.98
N LEU A 351 -1.20 -2.55 16.80
CA LEU A 351 -0.47 -1.60 17.61
C LEU A 351 0.25 -0.62 16.69
N ALA A 352 -0.05 0.66 16.83
CA ALA A 352 0.72 1.73 16.22
C ALA A 352 1.30 2.65 17.30
N ILE A 353 2.58 2.99 17.18
CA ILE A 353 3.27 3.92 18.05
C ILE A 353 3.97 4.95 17.18
N LYS A 354 3.60 6.23 17.35
CA LYS A 354 4.21 7.36 16.66
C LYS A 354 4.91 8.28 17.66
N LEU A 355 6.21 8.44 17.50
CA LEU A 355 7.02 9.45 18.19
C LEU A 355 7.29 10.61 17.23
N GLY A 356 6.82 11.80 17.58
CA GLY A 356 7.13 13.06 16.91
C GLY A 356 8.16 13.86 17.69
N ILE A 357 9.10 14.50 17.01
CA ILE A 357 10.11 15.40 17.56
C ILE A 357 10.08 16.68 16.74
N HIS A 358 9.75 17.79 17.38
CA HIS A 358 9.79 19.11 16.75
C HIS A 358 11.25 19.56 16.66
N LEU A 359 11.75 19.65 15.43
CA LEU A 359 13.11 20.14 15.14
C LEU A 359 13.12 21.67 15.12
N THR A 360 12.02 22.27 14.67
CA THR A 360 11.72 23.71 14.73
C THR A 360 10.22 23.90 14.93
N ASP A 361 9.75 25.15 15.05
CA ASP A 361 8.31 25.46 15.15
C ASP A 361 7.50 24.94 13.93
N ASN A 362 8.14 24.83 12.77
CA ASN A 362 7.49 24.49 11.50
C ASN A 362 7.94 23.14 10.92
N LEU A 363 8.87 22.45 11.58
CA LEU A 363 9.43 21.19 11.10
C LEU A 363 9.39 20.16 12.21
N GLN A 364 8.68 19.07 11.97
CA GLN A 364 8.60 17.91 12.84
C GLN A 364 9.15 16.69 12.12
N PHE A 365 10.00 15.94 12.81
CA PHE A 365 10.38 14.59 12.42
C PHE A 365 9.52 13.60 13.19
N SER A 366 9.01 12.56 12.53
CA SER A 366 8.27 11.50 13.20
C SER A 366 8.80 10.12 12.82
N ILE A 367 8.80 9.21 13.79
CA ILE A 367 8.98 7.76 13.58
C ILE A 367 7.69 7.08 14.00
N MET A 368 7.16 6.22 13.15
CA MET A 368 5.98 5.41 13.44
C MET A 368 6.33 3.94 13.28
N GLY A 369 6.03 3.15 14.29
CA GLY A 369 6.08 1.70 14.23
C GLY A 369 4.66 1.16 14.27
N GLU A 370 4.36 0.23 13.37
CA GLU A 370 3.09 -0.48 13.30
C GLU A 370 3.37 -1.99 13.43
N HIS A 371 2.51 -2.67 14.17
CA HIS A 371 2.53 -4.11 14.33
C HIS A 371 1.10 -4.63 14.28
N ASP A 372 0.81 -5.44 13.27
CA ASP A 372 -0.44 -6.16 13.13
C ASP A 372 -0.15 -7.66 13.31
N LYS A 373 -0.96 -8.31 14.14
CA LYS A 373 -0.94 -9.75 14.33
C LYS A 373 -2.37 -10.25 14.22
N ARG A 374 -2.57 -11.25 13.37
CA ARG A 374 -3.85 -11.94 13.24
C ARG A 374 -3.67 -13.44 13.42
N SER A 375 -4.70 -14.06 13.98
CA SER A 375 -4.75 -15.50 14.17
C SER A 375 -6.14 -16.00 13.80
N THR A 376 -6.16 -17.03 12.96
CA THR A 376 -7.38 -17.71 12.52
C THR A 376 -7.21 -19.21 12.69
N ALA A 377 -8.27 -19.90 13.12
CA ALA A 377 -8.26 -21.35 13.24
C ALA A 377 -9.41 -21.97 12.44
N TYR A 378 -9.09 -22.93 11.56
CA TYR A 378 -10.07 -23.62 10.71
C TYR A 378 -9.92 -25.14 10.87
N GLY A 379 -11.04 -25.88 11.02
CA GLY A 379 -11.03 -27.35 10.90
C GLY A 379 -11.86 -28.11 11.93
N ILE A 380 -12.20 -29.37 11.60
CA ILE A 380 -13.05 -30.28 12.38
C ILE A 380 -12.27 -30.85 13.57
N SER A 381 -12.94 -31.13 14.70
CA SER A 381 -12.29 -31.58 15.94
C SER A 381 -11.32 -32.76 15.69
N GLY A 382 -10.02 -32.50 15.85
CA GLY A 382 -8.94 -33.47 15.63
C GLY A 382 -7.82 -32.95 14.72
N ASP A 383 -8.16 -32.14 13.70
CA ASP A 383 -7.24 -31.60 12.68
C ASP A 383 -7.48 -30.10 12.45
N SER A 384 -7.41 -29.29 13.51
CA SER A 384 -7.51 -27.83 13.37
C SER A 384 -6.19 -27.24 12.84
N LEU A 385 -6.27 -26.49 11.74
CA LEU A 385 -5.18 -25.69 11.19
C LEU A 385 -5.26 -24.28 11.80
N ILE A 386 -4.18 -23.84 12.44
CA ILE A 386 -4.01 -22.47 12.93
C ILE A 386 -3.15 -21.73 11.92
N MET A 387 -3.67 -20.63 11.39
CA MET A 387 -2.95 -19.69 10.53
C MET A 387 -2.69 -18.40 11.32
N ASP A 388 -1.41 -18.07 11.46
CA ASP A 388 -0.96 -16.83 12.07
C ASP A 388 -0.30 -15.95 11.00
N SER A 389 -0.77 -14.71 10.88
CA SER A 389 -0.13 -13.66 10.09
C SER A 389 0.39 -12.56 11.00
N LYS A 390 1.54 -11.99 10.63
CA LYS A 390 2.17 -10.89 11.35
C LYS A 390 2.85 -9.96 10.37
N THR A 391 2.48 -8.69 10.43
CA THR A 391 3.14 -7.63 9.69
C THR A 391 3.73 -6.62 10.66
N SER A 392 4.85 -6.02 10.30
CA SER A 392 5.50 -5.01 11.14
C SER A 392 6.18 -4.00 10.25
N ASN A 393 5.71 -2.77 10.32
CA ASN A 393 6.17 -1.68 9.48
C ASN A 393 6.79 -0.59 10.35
N VAL A 394 7.83 0.05 9.84
CA VAL A 394 8.40 1.24 10.47
C VAL A 394 8.51 2.30 9.38
N SER A 395 7.86 3.43 9.59
CA SER A 395 7.91 4.58 8.71
C SER A 395 8.54 5.77 9.42
N MET A 396 9.17 6.65 8.64
CA MET A 396 9.73 7.90 9.10
C MET A 396 9.19 9.03 8.22
N SER A 397 8.75 10.13 8.83
CA SER A 397 8.21 11.28 8.11
C SER A 397 8.85 12.59 8.58
N PHE A 398 8.88 13.57 7.67
CA PHE A 398 9.17 14.97 7.98
C PHE A 398 7.94 15.79 7.62
N ASP A 399 7.28 16.33 8.64
CA ASP A 399 6.08 17.15 8.50
C ASP A 399 6.51 18.63 8.55
N TYR A 400 6.28 19.37 7.46
CA TYR A 400 6.57 20.80 7.37
C TYR A 400 5.28 21.60 7.27
N SER A 401 5.08 22.54 8.19
CA SER A 401 3.91 23.45 8.21
C SER A 401 4.35 24.86 7.77
N TYR A 402 3.69 25.40 6.74
CA TYR A 402 3.99 26.73 6.18
C TYR A 402 3.21 27.85 6.86
#